data_AF-A0A7S4UR32-F1
#
_entry.id   AF-A0A7S4UR32-F1
#
_cell.length_a   1.000
_cell.length_b   1.000
_cell.length_c   1.000
_cell.angle_alpha   90.00
_cell.angle_beta   90.00
_cell.angle_gamma   90.00
#
_symmetry.space_group_name_H-M   'P 1'
#
loop_
_entity.id
_entity.type
_entity.pdbx_description
1 polymer ?
#
loop_
_entity_poly.entity_id
_entity_poly.type
_entity_poly.pdbx_seq_one_letter_code
_entity_poly.pdbx_strand_id
1 'polypeptide(L)'
;GLMARYGRSLVLLKALVKKTLESFLKIYDKQEAAESFETAEELWSSVGLYHLTQESLGEELKLHGLNEKLMRELVGAVNRVNYNQDNSLNALAGMVSLCPLVAGSVFAIREGNAALPEAMIENSADVLSLKKRISQVTINTTSLDRRYTLWSDDKEEGQFDALVLATPLELSSIKFVKIGTQGEEELELDHSSDILFRTTHSTFVQGVLNASRLTGGAKWLTGWSRKAGAASRVPDSIYATEDSQDFFTSISHYGHNVYKIFSPRRLLKDEIDQLFSVYEVLEEKEWKAYPHFRPPEQLKSFRPIADERIYYVNAIEKAVSAVEVSAIGGRNVALMLCSDMFPSKCSKSTQQREEL
;
A
#
# COMPACT_ATOMS: atom_id res chain seq x y z
N GLY A 1 -12.71 -1.75 29.71
CA GLY A 1 -13.20 -1.19 28.44
C GLY A 1 -12.19 -0.21 27.88
N LEU A 2 -12.18 0.00 26.56
CA LEU A 2 -11.19 0.84 25.86
C LEU A 2 -11.12 2.28 26.43
N MET A 3 -12.28 2.90 26.71
CA MET A 3 -12.34 4.24 27.32
C MET A 3 -11.65 4.32 28.69
N ALA A 4 -11.73 3.27 29.51
CA ALA A 4 -11.02 3.25 30.79
C ALA A 4 -9.50 3.11 30.63
N ARG A 5 -9.03 2.47 29.54
CA ARG A 5 -7.61 2.24 29.27
C ARG A 5 -6.93 3.42 28.59
N TYR A 6 -7.63 4.06 27.66
CA TYR A 6 -7.07 5.06 26.76
C TYR A 6 -7.73 6.45 26.90
N GLY A 7 -8.85 6.56 27.62
CA GLY A 7 -9.50 7.83 27.93
C GLY A 7 -9.86 8.64 26.68
N ARG A 8 -9.65 9.96 26.78
CA ARG A 8 -9.96 10.93 25.71
C ARG A 8 -9.14 10.72 24.44
N SER A 9 -7.98 10.06 24.50
CA SER A 9 -7.13 9.84 23.33
C SER A 9 -7.80 8.96 22.26
N LEU A 10 -8.77 8.11 22.61
CA LEU A 10 -9.57 7.38 21.62
C LEU A 10 -10.47 8.32 20.80
N VAL A 11 -11.03 9.33 21.45
CA VAL A 11 -11.88 10.32 20.79
C VAL A 11 -11.04 11.20 19.88
N LEU A 12 -9.87 11.63 20.35
CA LEU A 12 -8.90 12.40 19.55
C LEU A 12 -8.42 11.61 18.33
N LEU A 13 -8.04 10.33 18.51
CA LEU A 13 -7.63 9.46 17.42
C LEU A 13 -8.72 9.35 16.35
N LYS A 14 -9.96 9.06 16.74
CA LYS A 14 -11.08 8.95 15.79
C LYS A 14 -11.34 10.26 15.06
N ALA A 15 -11.30 11.39 15.76
CA ALA A 15 -11.49 12.69 15.13
C ALA A 15 -10.40 13.00 14.10
N LEU A 16 -9.14 12.70 14.43
CA LEU A 16 -8.00 12.93 13.55
C LEU A 16 -8.06 12.04 12.30
N VAL A 17 -8.26 10.73 12.48
CA VAL A 17 -8.41 9.78 11.36
C VAL A 17 -9.60 10.16 10.47
N LYS A 18 -10.73 10.56 11.06
CA LYS A 18 -11.91 11.01 10.29
C LYS A 18 -11.58 12.24 9.43
N LYS A 19 -10.91 13.24 10.00
CA LYS A 19 -10.49 14.44 9.26
C LYS A 19 -9.56 14.08 8.09
N THR A 20 -8.60 13.18 8.33
CA THR A 20 -7.70 12.71 7.26
C THR A 20 -8.46 11.98 6.16
N LEU A 21 -9.41 11.11 6.51
CA LEU A 21 -10.27 10.43 5.54
C LEU A 21 -11.13 11.41 4.73
N GLU A 22 -11.75 12.40 5.39
CA GLU A 22 -12.54 13.45 4.72
C GLU A 22 -11.70 14.24 3.70
N SER A 23 -10.43 14.52 4.00
CA SER A 23 -9.51 15.12 3.04
C SER A 23 -9.12 14.14 1.93
N PHE A 24 -8.82 12.88 2.24
CA PHE A 24 -8.45 11.85 1.27
C PHE A 24 -9.54 11.67 0.19
N LEU A 25 -10.82 11.63 0.60
CA LEU A 25 -11.94 11.44 -0.32
C LEU A 25 -12.09 12.57 -1.36
N LYS A 26 -11.52 13.76 -1.13
CA LYS A 26 -11.53 14.86 -2.12
C LYS A 26 -10.73 14.54 -3.38
N ILE A 27 -9.87 13.51 -3.36
CA ILE A 27 -9.15 13.05 -4.56
C ILE A 27 -10.15 12.61 -5.64
N TYR A 28 -11.25 11.95 -5.27
CA TYR A 28 -12.24 11.51 -6.25
C TYR A 28 -12.94 12.69 -6.93
N ASP A 29 -13.27 13.75 -6.19
CA ASP A 29 -13.88 14.96 -6.77
C ASP A 29 -12.96 15.58 -7.83
N LYS A 30 -11.64 15.59 -7.57
CA LYS A 30 -10.62 16.08 -8.50
C LYS A 30 -10.52 15.21 -9.75
N GLN A 31 -10.51 13.89 -9.58
CA GLN A 31 -10.46 12.94 -10.69
C GLN A 31 -11.76 12.91 -11.52
N GLU A 32 -12.92 13.18 -10.91
CA GLU A 32 -14.19 13.40 -11.61
C GLU A 32 -14.20 14.72 -12.39
N ALA A 33 -13.51 15.75 -11.87
CA ALA A 33 -13.29 17.01 -12.58
C ALA A 33 -12.21 16.92 -13.67
N ALA A 34 -11.69 15.71 -13.95
CA ALA A 34 -10.59 15.45 -14.87
C ALA A 34 -9.30 16.22 -14.53
N GLU A 35 -9.08 16.55 -13.26
CA GLU A 35 -7.79 17.05 -12.78
C GLU A 35 -6.77 15.91 -12.75
N SER A 36 -5.58 16.17 -13.30
CA SER A 36 -4.41 15.29 -13.20
C SER A 36 -3.21 16.04 -12.64
N PHE A 37 -2.31 15.32 -12.00
CA PHE A 37 -1.14 15.86 -11.31
C PHE A 37 0.14 15.25 -11.90
N GLU A 38 1.16 16.06 -12.13
CA GLU A 38 2.44 15.59 -12.68
C GLU A 38 3.27 14.91 -11.59
N THR A 39 3.10 15.31 -10.32
CA THR A 39 3.79 14.68 -9.18
C THR A 39 2.84 14.17 -8.11
N ALA A 40 3.28 13.16 -7.36
CA ALA A 40 2.53 12.70 -6.19
C ALA A 40 2.43 13.79 -5.12
N GLU A 41 3.43 14.66 -5.00
CA GLU A 41 3.39 15.83 -4.10
C GLU A 41 2.24 16.79 -4.44
N GLU A 42 2.06 17.12 -5.72
CA GLU A 42 0.95 17.97 -6.18
C GLU A 42 -0.40 17.34 -5.83
N LEU A 43 -0.56 16.03 -6.09
CA LEU A 43 -1.80 15.30 -5.78
C LEU A 43 -2.11 15.37 -4.29
N TRP A 44 -1.17 15.02 -3.41
CA TRP A 44 -1.41 15.05 -1.95
C TRP A 44 -1.54 16.46 -1.39
N SER A 45 -0.85 17.44 -1.98
CA SER A 45 -0.98 18.85 -1.60
C SER A 45 -2.36 19.39 -1.96
N SER A 46 -2.91 18.96 -3.09
CA SER A 46 -4.23 19.40 -3.57
C SER A 46 -5.38 19.05 -2.61
N VAL A 47 -5.19 18.03 -1.77
CA VAL A 47 -6.15 17.62 -0.73
C VAL A 47 -5.66 17.90 0.69
N GLY A 48 -4.55 18.64 0.83
CA GLY A 48 -4.01 19.08 2.11
C GLY A 48 -3.40 17.96 2.95
N LEU A 49 -2.92 16.87 2.32
CA LEU A 49 -2.37 15.70 3.01
C LEU A 49 -0.85 15.54 2.83
N TYR A 50 -0.21 16.33 1.96
CA TYR A 50 1.23 16.21 1.73
C TYR A 50 2.08 16.36 3.00
N HIS A 51 1.74 17.29 3.90
CA HIS A 51 2.48 17.49 5.16
C HIS A 51 2.57 16.22 6.03
N LEU A 52 1.57 15.34 5.98
CA LEU A 52 1.58 14.07 6.72
C LEU A 52 2.60 13.07 6.17
N THR A 53 3.14 13.31 4.98
CA THR A 53 4.27 12.53 4.43
C THR A 53 5.63 13.04 4.94
N GLN A 54 5.66 14.18 5.63
CA GLN A 54 6.91 14.85 5.98
C GLN A 54 7.32 14.65 7.45
N GLU A 55 6.46 14.05 8.27
CA GLU A 55 6.70 13.74 9.67
C GLU A 55 6.26 12.31 10.03
N SER A 56 6.76 11.78 11.15
CA SER A 56 6.34 10.47 11.63
C SER A 56 4.94 10.51 12.23
N LEU A 57 4.21 9.40 12.14
CA LEU A 57 2.91 9.26 12.79
C LEU A 57 3.03 9.53 14.30
N GLY A 58 4.09 9.04 14.95
CA GLY A 58 4.33 9.24 16.37
C GLY A 58 4.44 10.72 16.77
N GLU A 59 5.07 11.55 15.93
CA GLU A 59 5.15 13.01 16.14
C GLU A 59 3.79 13.67 15.95
N GLU A 60 3.09 13.35 14.87
CA GLU A 60 1.77 13.92 14.57
C GLU A 60 0.73 13.58 15.65
N LEU A 61 0.75 12.35 16.16
CA LEU A 61 -0.15 11.94 17.25
C LEU A 61 0.20 12.62 18.58
N LYS A 62 1.48 12.82 18.88
CA LYS A 62 1.93 13.56 20.08
C LYS A 62 1.50 15.02 20.01
N LEU A 63 1.66 15.66 18.84
CA LEU A 63 1.24 17.03 18.59
C LEU A 63 -0.26 17.22 18.88
N HIS A 64 -1.07 16.22 18.53
CA HIS A 64 -2.51 16.20 18.79
C HIS A 64 -2.91 15.71 20.20
N GLY A 65 -1.96 15.53 21.11
CA GLY A 65 -2.21 15.21 22.53
C GLY A 65 -2.65 13.78 22.79
N LEU A 66 -2.31 12.83 21.91
CA LEU A 66 -2.57 11.41 22.16
C LEU A 66 -1.56 10.86 23.19
N ASN A 67 -2.06 10.06 24.13
CA ASN A 67 -1.19 9.47 25.15
C ASN A 67 -0.39 8.29 24.59
N GLU A 68 0.80 8.08 25.14
CA GLU A 68 1.71 7.05 24.65
C GLU A 68 1.19 5.62 24.80
N LYS A 69 0.33 5.36 25.78
CA LYS A 69 -0.25 4.03 25.98
C LYS A 69 -1.12 3.63 24.79
N LEU A 70 -1.98 4.52 24.30
CA LEU A 70 -2.78 4.28 23.10
C LEU A 70 -1.89 4.17 21.85
N MET A 71 -0.87 5.02 21.74
CA MET A 71 0.05 4.98 20.59
C MET A 71 0.77 3.64 20.50
N ARG A 72 1.38 3.16 21.59
CA ARG A 72 2.13 1.89 21.61
C ARG A 72 1.26 0.64 21.46
N GLU A 73 0.13 0.62 22.15
CA GLU A 73 -0.65 -0.62 22.27
C GLU A 73 -1.68 -0.81 21.15
N LEU A 74 -2.29 0.28 20.67
CA LEU A 74 -3.34 0.21 19.66
C LEU A 74 -2.80 0.64 18.29
N VAL A 75 -2.25 1.84 18.20
CA VAL A 75 -1.84 2.41 16.91
C VAL A 75 -0.62 1.66 16.35
N GLY A 76 0.40 1.43 17.18
CA GLY A 76 1.58 0.67 16.80
C GLY A 76 1.25 -0.77 16.43
N ALA A 77 0.30 -1.40 17.13
CA ALA A 77 -0.17 -2.74 16.77
C ALA A 77 -0.84 -2.76 15.38
N VAL A 78 -1.71 -1.79 15.08
CA VAL A 78 -2.37 -1.68 13.76
C VAL A 78 -1.35 -1.45 12.64
N ASN A 79 -0.38 -0.55 12.83
CA ASN A 79 0.66 -0.27 11.83
C ASN A 79 1.62 -1.44 11.60
N ARG A 80 1.94 -2.21 12.65
CA ARG A 80 2.76 -3.43 12.52
C ARG A 80 2.04 -4.52 11.72
N VAL A 81 0.71 -4.56 11.77
CA VAL A 81 -0.08 -5.50 10.98
C VAL A 81 -0.19 -5.05 9.53
N ASN A 82 -0.48 -3.78 9.30
CA ASN A 82 -0.75 -3.26 7.97
C ASN A 82 0.52 -2.96 7.17
N TYR A 83 1.59 -2.48 7.82
CA TYR A 83 2.81 -2.00 7.15
C TYR A 83 4.11 -2.64 7.65
N ASN A 84 4.03 -3.56 8.63
CA ASN A 84 5.20 -4.16 9.29
C ASN A 84 6.18 -3.09 9.83
N GLN A 85 5.64 -1.95 10.26
CA GLN A 85 6.35 -0.78 10.75
C GLN A 85 5.67 -0.25 12.01
N ASP A 86 6.46 0.33 12.90
CA ASP A 86 5.96 1.00 14.10
C ASP A 86 5.52 2.44 13.79
N ASN A 87 5.24 3.25 14.81
CA ASN A 87 4.74 4.62 14.61
C ASN A 87 5.80 5.59 14.05
N SER A 88 7.00 5.13 13.68
CA SER A 88 7.99 5.91 12.93
C SER A 88 7.68 6.06 11.44
N LEU A 89 6.74 5.27 10.88
CA LEU A 89 6.27 5.46 9.51
C LEU A 89 5.69 6.86 9.31
N ASN A 90 5.65 7.35 8.08
CA ASN A 90 5.05 8.66 7.80
C ASN A 90 3.58 8.72 8.26
N ALA A 91 3.15 9.89 8.72
CA ALA A 91 1.83 10.06 9.31
C ALA A 91 0.69 9.73 8.34
N LEU A 92 0.83 9.96 7.03
CA LEU A 92 -0.22 9.67 6.06
C LEU A 92 -0.52 8.16 5.98
N ALA A 93 0.51 7.34 5.77
CA ALA A 93 0.37 5.88 5.76
C ALA A 93 -0.20 5.37 7.10
N GLY A 94 0.29 5.93 8.20
CA GLY A 94 -0.21 5.64 9.55
C GLY A 94 -1.70 5.96 9.74
N MET A 95 -2.17 7.10 9.26
CA MET A 95 -3.59 7.48 9.34
C MET A 95 -4.47 6.60 8.45
N VAL A 96 -4.02 6.27 7.23
CA VAL A 96 -4.76 5.38 6.31
C VAL A 96 -4.91 3.98 6.91
N SER A 97 -3.86 3.46 7.54
CA SER A 97 -3.88 2.20 8.31
C SER A 97 -5.00 2.16 9.37
N LEU A 98 -5.36 3.32 9.91
CA LEU A 98 -6.35 3.49 10.97
C LEU A 98 -7.76 3.82 10.43
N CYS A 99 -7.94 4.08 9.14
CA CYS A 99 -9.24 4.41 8.54
C CYS A 99 -10.37 3.43 8.91
N PRO A 100 -10.16 2.11 9.05
CA PRO A 100 -11.21 1.18 9.51
C PRO A 100 -11.85 1.56 10.86
N LEU A 101 -11.16 2.33 11.71
CA LEU A 101 -11.72 2.82 12.98
C LEU A 101 -12.91 3.77 12.82
N VAL A 102 -13.03 4.42 11.65
CA VAL A 102 -14.03 5.46 11.37
C VAL A 102 -14.86 5.17 10.12
N ALA A 103 -14.34 4.40 9.15
CA ALA A 103 -15.06 4.02 7.94
C ALA A 103 -16.19 3.00 8.21
N GLY A 104 -16.13 2.29 9.34
CA GLY A 104 -17.11 1.27 9.69
C GLY A 104 -16.72 -0.09 9.09
N SER A 105 -17.38 -0.49 8.00
CA SER A 105 -17.14 -1.78 7.36
C SER A 105 -15.99 -1.72 6.36
N VAL A 106 -15.18 -2.79 6.34
CA VAL A 106 -14.24 -3.08 5.25
C VAL A 106 -14.82 -4.18 4.39
N PHE A 107 -14.43 -4.20 3.11
CA PHE A 107 -15.00 -5.11 2.11
C PHE A 107 -13.92 -6.05 1.56
N ALA A 108 -14.36 -7.22 1.11
CA ALA A 108 -13.57 -8.15 0.33
C ALA A 108 -14.44 -8.67 -0.82
N ILE A 109 -13.80 -9.00 -1.94
CA ILE A 109 -14.51 -9.66 -3.04
C ILE A 109 -14.85 -11.08 -2.60
N ARG A 110 -16.11 -11.49 -2.80
CA ARG A 110 -16.63 -12.77 -2.31
C ARG A 110 -15.85 -13.96 -2.86
N GLU A 111 -15.48 -13.88 -4.14
CA GLU A 111 -14.72 -14.89 -4.87
C GLU A 111 -13.21 -14.81 -4.59
N GLY A 112 -12.78 -13.77 -3.87
CA GLY A 112 -11.37 -13.46 -3.56
C GLY A 112 -10.87 -12.23 -4.30
N ASN A 113 -9.96 -11.49 -3.67
CA ASN A 113 -9.45 -10.22 -4.22
C ASN A 113 -8.66 -10.38 -5.53
N ALA A 114 -8.24 -11.61 -5.89
CA ALA A 114 -7.60 -11.89 -7.18
C ALA A 114 -8.54 -11.67 -8.38
N ALA A 115 -9.86 -11.77 -8.18
CA ALA A 115 -10.84 -11.51 -9.21
C ALA A 115 -10.84 -10.05 -9.70
N LEU A 116 -10.33 -9.10 -8.91
CA LEU A 116 -10.27 -7.69 -9.31
C LEU A 116 -9.31 -7.45 -10.50
N PRO A 117 -8.00 -7.78 -10.41
CA PRO A 117 -7.10 -7.61 -11.55
C PRO A 117 -7.48 -8.53 -12.73
N GLU A 118 -8.03 -9.71 -12.50
CA GLU A 118 -8.54 -10.60 -13.56
C GLU A 118 -9.63 -9.90 -14.38
N ALA A 119 -10.66 -9.40 -13.70
CA ALA A 119 -11.75 -8.67 -14.35
C ALA A 119 -11.26 -7.40 -15.07
N MET A 120 -10.30 -6.66 -14.48
CA MET A 120 -9.71 -5.50 -15.15
C MET A 120 -9.03 -5.88 -16.48
N ILE A 121 -8.18 -6.91 -16.47
CA ILE A 121 -7.47 -7.38 -17.67
C ILE A 121 -8.47 -7.82 -18.74
N GLU A 122 -9.48 -8.62 -18.37
CA GLU A 122 -10.50 -9.13 -19.30
C GLU A 122 -11.31 -8.02 -19.98
N ASN A 123 -11.51 -6.88 -19.30
CA ASN A 123 -12.35 -5.79 -19.80
C ASN A 123 -11.55 -4.65 -20.47
N SER A 124 -10.23 -4.56 -20.26
CA SER A 124 -9.44 -3.43 -20.74
C SER A 124 -8.20 -3.77 -21.57
N ALA A 125 -7.75 -5.02 -21.59
CA ALA A 125 -6.53 -5.40 -22.31
C ALA A 125 -6.83 -6.12 -23.63
N ASP A 126 -6.37 -5.57 -24.76
CA ASP A 126 -6.44 -6.25 -26.06
C ASP A 126 -5.45 -7.43 -26.15
N VAL A 127 -4.28 -7.29 -25.51
CA VAL A 127 -3.20 -8.29 -25.55
C VAL A 127 -2.58 -8.45 -24.16
N LEU A 128 -2.55 -9.68 -23.66
CA LEU A 128 -1.83 -10.04 -22.45
C LEU A 128 -0.59 -10.88 -22.80
N SER A 129 0.60 -10.31 -22.57
CA SER A 129 1.87 -11.02 -22.75
C SER A 129 2.47 -11.41 -21.40
N LEU A 130 2.43 -12.70 -21.07
CA LEU A 130 3.03 -13.24 -19.84
C LEU A 130 4.46 -13.72 -20.06
N LYS A 131 5.23 -13.86 -18.96
CA LYS A 131 6.62 -14.35 -18.96
C LYS A 131 7.57 -13.51 -19.84
N LYS A 132 7.28 -12.22 -20.00
CA LYS A 132 8.16 -11.25 -20.65
C LYS A 132 8.68 -10.27 -19.60
N ARG A 133 10.01 -10.15 -19.53
CA ARG A 133 10.67 -9.16 -18.68
C ARG A 133 11.28 -8.12 -19.61
N ILE A 134 10.72 -6.92 -19.59
CA ILE A 134 11.33 -5.79 -20.30
C ILE A 134 12.66 -5.47 -19.63
N SER A 135 13.73 -5.44 -20.42
CA SER A 135 15.09 -5.08 -20.00
C SER A 135 15.47 -3.66 -20.45
N GLN A 136 14.87 -3.17 -21.53
CA GLN A 136 15.17 -1.87 -22.09
C GLN A 136 13.95 -1.23 -22.77
N VAL A 137 13.88 0.09 -22.68
CA VAL A 137 13.00 0.96 -23.45
C VAL A 137 13.86 1.87 -24.30
N THR A 138 13.66 1.83 -25.62
CA THR A 138 14.29 2.77 -26.54
C THR A 138 13.31 3.89 -26.88
N ILE A 139 13.74 5.13 -26.69
CA ILE A 139 12.98 6.35 -26.95
C ILE A 139 13.49 6.95 -28.25
N ASN A 140 12.73 6.82 -29.34
CA ASN A 140 13.11 7.41 -30.61
C ASN A 140 12.57 8.83 -30.72
N THR A 141 13.48 9.81 -30.74
CA THR A 141 13.16 11.24 -30.89
C THR A 141 13.51 11.81 -32.27
N THR A 142 13.93 10.96 -33.21
CA THR A 142 14.32 11.38 -34.57
C THR A 142 13.11 11.67 -35.47
N SER A 143 11.94 11.13 -35.14
CA SER A 143 10.66 11.41 -35.79
C SER A 143 9.84 12.44 -35.01
N LEU A 144 9.03 13.23 -35.72
CA LEU A 144 8.03 14.12 -35.10
C LEU A 144 7.04 13.34 -34.22
N ASP A 145 6.74 12.11 -34.61
CA ASP A 145 5.97 11.16 -33.81
C ASP A 145 6.91 10.36 -32.91
N ARG A 146 6.88 10.64 -31.61
CA ARG A 146 7.69 9.90 -30.63
C ARG A 146 7.21 8.46 -30.54
N ARG A 147 8.15 7.52 -30.63
CA ARG A 147 7.88 6.07 -30.55
C ARG A 147 8.75 5.43 -29.48
N TYR A 148 8.15 4.53 -28.72
CA TYR A 148 8.80 3.81 -27.63
C TYR A 148 8.88 2.32 -27.97
N THR A 149 10.10 1.80 -28.13
CA THR A 149 10.33 0.38 -28.43
C THR A 149 10.66 -0.37 -27.15
N LEU A 150 9.95 -1.47 -26.90
CA LEU A 150 10.20 -2.35 -25.76
C LEU A 150 11.09 -3.53 -26.16
N TRP A 151 12.06 -3.85 -25.30
CA TRP A 151 12.98 -4.95 -25.49
C TRP A 151 12.93 -5.91 -24.31
N SER A 152 12.87 -7.21 -24.60
CA SER A 152 13.16 -8.28 -23.64
C SER A 152 14.50 -8.91 -24.01
N ASP A 153 15.54 -8.50 -23.30
CA ASP A 153 16.94 -8.72 -23.67
C ASP A 153 17.20 -8.19 -25.10
N ASP A 154 17.57 -9.04 -26.04
CA ASP A 154 17.86 -8.64 -27.44
C ASP A 154 16.65 -8.77 -28.39
N LYS A 155 15.45 -9.02 -27.84
CA LYS A 155 14.24 -9.22 -28.63
C LYS A 155 13.30 -8.02 -28.55
N GLU A 156 13.00 -7.43 -29.71
CA GLU A 156 11.96 -6.40 -29.84
C GLU A 156 10.58 -7.01 -29.54
N GLU A 157 9.86 -6.42 -28.59
CA GLU A 157 8.52 -6.84 -28.18
C GLU A 157 7.41 -5.96 -28.76
N GLY A 158 7.76 -4.80 -29.33
CA GLY A 158 6.85 -3.91 -30.03
C GLY A 158 7.16 -2.43 -29.85
N GLN A 159 6.40 -1.61 -30.55
CA GLN A 159 6.51 -0.15 -30.55
C GLN A 159 5.19 0.50 -30.16
N PHE A 160 5.26 1.52 -29.31
CA PHE A 160 4.10 2.15 -28.68
C PHE A 160 4.19 3.68 -28.74
N ASP A 161 3.04 4.34 -28.64
CA ASP A 161 2.91 5.81 -28.64
C ASP A 161 2.99 6.43 -27.24
N ALA A 162 2.80 5.60 -26.21
CA ALA A 162 2.93 5.94 -24.80
C ALA A 162 3.23 4.66 -24.00
N LEU A 163 3.87 4.82 -22.84
CA LEU A 163 4.16 3.73 -21.91
C LEU A 163 3.62 4.04 -20.52
N VAL A 164 3.03 3.06 -19.87
CA VAL A 164 2.62 3.13 -18.46
C VAL A 164 3.41 2.08 -17.67
N LEU A 165 4.23 2.55 -16.74
CA LEU A 165 5.12 1.76 -15.91
C LEU A 165 4.43 1.47 -14.58
N ALA A 166 4.17 0.18 -14.31
CA ALA A 166 3.64 -0.33 -13.05
C ALA A 166 4.62 -1.26 -12.30
N THR A 167 5.77 -1.57 -12.90
CA THR A 167 6.86 -2.24 -12.19
C THR A 167 7.50 -1.26 -11.21
N PRO A 168 7.84 -1.67 -9.97
CA PRO A 168 8.63 -0.83 -9.07
C PRO A 168 9.98 -0.53 -9.75
N LEU A 169 10.19 0.71 -10.18
CA LEU A 169 11.36 1.07 -10.99
C LEU A 169 12.66 0.90 -10.22
N GLU A 170 12.60 1.08 -8.90
CA GLU A 170 13.70 0.93 -7.94
C GLU A 170 14.15 -0.52 -7.79
N LEU A 171 13.27 -1.48 -8.11
CA LEU A 171 13.57 -2.91 -8.10
C LEU A 171 13.80 -3.46 -9.51
N SER A 172 13.63 -2.62 -10.53
CA SER A 172 13.78 -2.99 -11.93
C SER A 172 15.22 -2.76 -12.40
N SER A 173 15.59 -3.40 -13.50
CA SER A 173 16.86 -3.13 -14.20
C SER A 173 16.58 -2.63 -15.62
N ILE A 174 15.43 -1.94 -15.79
CA ILE A 174 15.02 -1.42 -17.10
C ILE A 174 15.93 -0.26 -17.46
N LYS A 175 16.63 -0.38 -18.59
CA LYS A 175 17.40 0.70 -19.17
C LYS A 175 16.51 1.59 -20.04
N PHE A 176 16.70 2.89 -19.98
CA PHE A 176 16.03 3.83 -20.87
C PHE A 176 17.09 4.43 -21.80
N VAL A 177 16.99 4.17 -23.10
CA VAL A 177 17.98 4.65 -24.09
C VAL A 177 17.28 5.62 -25.03
N LYS A 178 17.73 6.87 -25.04
CA LYS A 178 17.23 7.91 -25.92
C LYS A 178 18.07 7.97 -27.19
N ILE A 179 17.41 7.86 -28.34
CA ILE A 179 18.03 8.02 -29.65
C ILE A 179 17.61 9.37 -30.21
N GLY A 180 18.57 10.28 -30.31
CA GLY A 180 18.39 11.62 -30.87
C GLY A 180 19.30 11.87 -32.06
N THR A 181 19.26 13.10 -32.59
CA THR A 181 20.10 13.50 -33.73
C THR A 181 21.59 13.52 -33.41
N GLN A 182 21.97 13.56 -32.13
CA GLN A 182 23.36 13.57 -31.67
C GLN A 182 23.90 12.18 -31.27
N GLY A 183 23.08 11.12 -31.41
CA GLY A 183 23.44 9.75 -31.06
C GLY A 183 22.53 9.13 -30.00
N GLU A 184 23.05 8.10 -29.35
CA GLU A 184 22.36 7.34 -28.29
C GLU A 184 22.85 7.78 -26.91
N GLU A 185 21.91 7.93 -25.97
CA GLU A 185 22.15 8.32 -24.58
C GLU A 185 21.36 7.39 -23.65
N GLU A 186 22.03 6.72 -22.70
CA GLU A 186 21.34 6.01 -21.61
C GLU A 186 20.90 7.03 -20.56
N LEU A 187 19.59 7.12 -20.33
CA LEU A 187 19.00 8.02 -19.35
C LEU A 187 19.08 7.39 -17.96
N GLU A 188 19.73 8.10 -17.04
CA GLU A 188 19.67 7.76 -15.62
C GLU A 188 18.32 8.22 -15.05
N LEU A 189 17.50 7.25 -14.62
CA LEU A 189 16.34 7.58 -13.81
C LEU A 189 16.78 7.94 -12.40
N ASP A 190 16.02 8.83 -11.77
CA ASP A 190 16.24 9.16 -10.37
C ASP A 190 15.93 7.93 -9.47
N HIS A 191 16.99 7.18 -9.19
CA HIS A 191 17.03 6.12 -8.19
C HIS A 191 17.46 6.64 -6.81
N SER A 192 17.68 7.96 -6.63
CA SER A 192 18.27 8.56 -5.41
C SER A 192 17.49 8.25 -4.13
N SER A 193 16.24 7.81 -4.28
CA SER A 193 15.47 7.23 -3.21
C SER A 193 15.30 5.73 -3.47
N ASP A 194 16.28 4.93 -3.03
CA ASP A 194 16.10 3.49 -2.88
C ASP A 194 14.90 3.26 -1.96
N ILE A 195 13.72 3.03 -2.54
CA ILE A 195 12.55 2.62 -1.77
C ILE A 195 12.86 1.21 -1.28
N LEU A 196 13.38 1.13 -0.05
CA LEU A 196 13.59 -0.14 0.61
C LEU A 196 12.21 -0.73 0.90
N PHE A 197 11.81 -1.78 0.21
CA PHE A 197 10.58 -2.47 0.56
C PHE A 197 10.78 -3.32 1.83
N ARG A 198 9.79 -3.31 2.71
CA ARG A 198 9.72 -4.23 3.85
C ARG A 198 9.29 -5.61 3.37
N THR A 199 10.18 -6.58 3.52
CA THR A 199 9.81 -7.99 3.39
C THR A 199 8.86 -8.36 4.52
N THR A 200 7.74 -8.98 4.15
CA THR A 200 6.78 -9.55 5.09
C THR A 200 6.67 -11.04 4.84
N HIS A 201 6.73 -11.83 5.91
CA HIS A 201 6.50 -13.26 5.86
C HIS A 201 5.11 -13.58 6.39
N SER A 202 4.40 -14.44 5.66
CA SER A 202 3.10 -14.97 6.05
C SER A 202 3.20 -16.49 6.13
N THR A 203 2.95 -17.05 7.31
CA THR A 203 2.89 -18.50 7.52
C THR A 203 1.44 -18.91 7.80
N PHE A 204 0.93 -19.85 7.01
CA PHE A 204 -0.39 -20.44 7.18
C PHE A 204 -0.24 -21.79 7.88
N VAL A 205 -0.89 -21.93 9.03
CA VAL A 205 -0.78 -23.11 9.89
C VAL A 205 -2.17 -23.64 10.19
N GLN A 206 -2.41 -24.91 9.94
CA GLN A 206 -3.58 -25.60 10.46
C GLN A 206 -3.21 -26.30 11.75
N GLY A 207 -3.85 -25.98 12.87
CA GLY A 207 -3.47 -26.58 14.14
C GLY A 207 -4.20 -26.09 15.38
N VAL A 208 -3.81 -26.62 16.53
CA VAL A 208 -4.36 -26.23 17.83
C VAL A 208 -3.43 -25.24 18.50
N LEU A 209 -3.90 -23.99 18.65
CA LEU A 209 -3.12 -22.90 19.23
C LEU A 209 -2.88 -23.12 20.73
N ASN A 210 -1.64 -22.91 21.17
CA ASN A 210 -1.25 -22.92 22.56
C ASN A 210 -1.59 -21.58 23.24
N ALA A 211 -2.84 -21.45 23.70
CA ALA A 211 -3.34 -20.23 24.34
C ALA A 211 -2.53 -19.81 25.59
N SER A 212 -1.86 -20.75 26.26
CA SER A 212 -1.08 -20.42 27.47
C SER A 212 0.13 -19.52 27.18
N ARG A 213 0.77 -19.70 26.03
CA ARG A 213 1.92 -18.89 25.54
C ARG A 213 1.50 -17.47 25.16
N LEU A 214 0.35 -17.31 24.54
CA LEU A 214 -0.11 -16.02 23.99
C LEU A 214 -0.75 -15.12 25.03
N THR A 215 -1.21 -15.71 26.12
CA THR A 215 -1.88 -14.98 27.19
C THR A 215 -0.96 -14.67 28.35
N GLY A 216 0.30 -15.15 28.35
CA GLY A 216 1.20 -15.04 29.50
C GLY A 216 0.61 -15.64 30.78
N GLY A 217 -0.28 -16.64 30.65
CA GLY A 217 -1.07 -17.19 31.76
C GLY A 217 -2.08 -16.21 32.38
N ALA A 218 -2.41 -15.10 31.70
CA ALA A 218 -3.18 -14.01 32.27
C ALA A 218 -4.63 -14.44 32.61
N LYS A 219 -4.90 -14.48 33.91
CA LYS A 219 -6.21 -14.82 34.51
C LYS A 219 -7.36 -13.89 34.10
N TRP A 220 -7.11 -12.73 33.48
CA TRP A 220 -8.18 -11.82 33.04
C TRP A 220 -8.88 -12.28 31.75
N LEU A 221 -8.19 -13.03 30.88
CA LEU A 221 -8.82 -13.70 29.74
C LEU A 221 -9.73 -14.83 30.23
N THR A 222 -9.31 -15.58 31.24
CA THR A 222 -10.19 -16.56 31.91
C THR A 222 -11.30 -15.90 32.73
N GLY A 223 -11.09 -14.66 33.22
CA GLY A 223 -12.10 -13.85 33.92
C GLY A 223 -13.21 -13.29 33.01
N TRP A 224 -12.87 -12.86 31.79
CA TRP A 224 -13.87 -12.47 30.79
C TRP A 224 -14.64 -13.70 30.28
N SER A 225 -13.93 -14.81 30.07
CA SER A 225 -14.51 -16.13 29.71
C SER A 225 -15.50 -16.63 30.76
N ARG A 226 -15.19 -16.52 32.07
CA ARG A 226 -16.09 -16.92 33.16
C ARG A 226 -17.35 -16.07 33.29
N LYS A 227 -17.30 -14.78 32.94
CA LYS A 227 -18.50 -13.90 32.96
C LYS A 227 -19.40 -14.07 31.74
N ALA A 228 -18.87 -14.61 30.64
CA ALA A 228 -19.59 -14.73 29.37
C ALA A 228 -20.12 -16.15 29.07
N GLY A 229 -19.93 -17.13 29.97
CA GLY A 229 -20.31 -18.53 29.70
C GLY A 229 -19.56 -19.17 28.53
N ALA A 230 -18.56 -18.49 27.98
CA ALA A 230 -17.77 -18.94 26.85
C ALA A 230 -16.56 -19.70 27.39
N ALA A 231 -16.40 -20.97 26.98
CA ALA A 231 -15.12 -21.67 27.10
C ALA A 231 -14.00 -20.74 26.59
N SER A 232 -12.83 -20.78 27.24
CA SER A 232 -11.70 -19.87 27.00
C SER A 232 -11.35 -19.72 25.51
N ARG A 233 -12.01 -18.78 24.83
CA ARG A 233 -11.87 -18.62 23.39
C ARG A 233 -10.68 -17.71 23.17
N VAL A 234 -9.67 -18.24 22.48
CA VAL A 234 -8.59 -17.43 21.92
C VAL A 234 -9.24 -16.38 21.00
N PRO A 235 -8.83 -15.10 21.07
CA PRO A 235 -9.30 -14.09 20.13
C PRO A 235 -9.10 -14.52 18.68
N ASP A 236 -10.03 -14.16 17.79
CA ASP A 236 -9.89 -14.46 16.36
C ASP A 236 -8.73 -13.67 15.71
N SER A 237 -8.20 -12.63 16.40
CA SER A 237 -7.01 -11.89 15.99
C SER A 237 -6.20 -11.44 17.19
N ILE A 238 -4.88 -11.60 17.11
CA ILE A 238 -3.89 -11.20 18.12
C ILE A 238 -2.87 -10.31 17.41
N TYR A 239 -2.70 -9.09 17.90
CA TYR A 239 -1.74 -8.12 17.35
C TYR A 239 -0.67 -7.80 18.40
N ALA A 240 0.58 -7.87 18.00
CA ALA A 240 1.71 -7.52 18.84
C ALA A 240 1.80 -6.00 19.00
N THR A 241 1.98 -5.52 20.23
CA THR A 241 2.21 -4.09 20.51
C THR A 241 3.53 -3.63 19.89
N GLU A 242 3.70 -2.31 19.81
CA GLU A 242 4.88 -1.69 19.22
C GLU A 242 6.21 -2.18 19.80
N ASP A 243 6.23 -2.34 21.12
CA ASP A 243 7.36 -2.74 21.95
C ASP A 243 7.52 -4.26 22.12
N SER A 244 6.63 -5.05 21.53
CA SER A 244 6.69 -6.52 21.67
C SER A 244 7.98 -7.08 21.07
N GLN A 245 8.59 -7.99 21.82
CA GLN A 245 9.76 -8.78 21.42
C GLN A 245 9.36 -10.15 20.85
N ASP A 246 8.07 -10.38 20.58
CA ASP A 246 7.61 -11.60 19.92
C ASP A 246 8.15 -11.68 18.49
N PHE A 247 8.34 -12.91 18.02
CA PHE A 247 8.79 -13.22 16.66
C PHE A 247 7.70 -13.06 15.59
N PHE A 248 6.50 -12.59 15.98
CA PHE A 248 5.36 -12.34 15.10
C PHE A 248 4.79 -10.93 15.32
N THR A 249 4.14 -10.37 14.30
CA THR A 249 3.39 -9.12 14.39
C THR A 249 1.90 -9.36 14.57
N SER A 250 1.37 -10.44 13.99
CA SER A 250 -0.01 -10.87 14.24
C SER A 250 -0.27 -12.34 14.00
N ILE A 251 -1.36 -12.82 14.63
CA ILE A 251 -1.96 -14.13 14.41
C ILE A 251 -3.45 -13.91 14.16
N SER A 252 -3.98 -14.41 13.04
CA SER A 252 -5.39 -14.28 12.67
C SER A 252 -5.98 -15.65 12.34
N HIS A 253 -7.16 -15.95 12.87
CA HIS A 253 -7.87 -17.23 12.69
C HIS A 253 -8.88 -17.13 11.53
N TYR A 254 -8.80 -18.04 10.58
CA TYR A 254 -9.60 -18.08 9.34
C TYR A 254 -10.65 -19.20 9.32
N GLY A 255 -10.92 -19.83 10.48
CA GLY A 255 -11.81 -20.99 10.58
C GLY A 255 -11.08 -22.31 10.26
N HIS A 256 -11.75 -23.43 10.52
CA HIS A 256 -11.18 -24.79 10.32
C HIS A 256 -9.80 -25.00 10.98
N ASN A 257 -9.55 -24.28 12.08
CA ASN A 257 -8.26 -24.24 12.78
C ASN A 257 -7.09 -23.77 11.91
N VAL A 258 -7.35 -22.96 10.89
CA VAL A 258 -6.33 -22.33 10.04
C VAL A 258 -6.00 -20.94 10.60
N TYR A 259 -4.71 -20.70 10.78
CA TYR A 259 -4.16 -19.46 11.31
C TYR A 259 -3.19 -18.88 10.29
N LYS A 260 -3.27 -17.57 10.09
CA LYS A 260 -2.26 -16.79 9.36
C LYS A 260 -1.41 -16.04 10.38
N ILE A 261 -0.10 -16.16 10.24
CA ILE A 261 0.87 -15.51 11.11
C ILE A 261 1.69 -14.56 10.25
N PHE A 262 1.68 -13.28 10.60
CA PHE A 262 2.64 -12.34 10.03
C PHE A 262 3.86 -12.22 10.93
N SER A 263 5.04 -12.22 10.32
CA SER A 263 6.32 -12.12 11.02
C SER A 263 7.33 -11.31 10.20
N PRO A 264 8.31 -10.67 10.87
CA PRO A 264 9.36 -9.90 10.19
C PRO A 264 10.38 -10.78 9.47
N ARG A 265 10.41 -12.09 9.77
CA ARG A 265 11.25 -13.11 9.12
C ARG A 265 10.50 -14.43 9.05
N ARG A 266 11.01 -15.37 8.25
CA ARG A 266 10.53 -16.75 8.27
C ARG A 266 10.55 -17.31 9.70
N LEU A 267 9.48 -18.00 10.08
CA LEU A 267 9.34 -18.64 11.39
C LEU A 267 10.19 -19.91 11.44
N LEU A 268 10.92 -20.08 12.53
CA LEU A 268 11.65 -21.32 12.82
C LEU A 268 10.67 -22.36 13.39
N LYS A 269 11.01 -23.65 13.23
CA LYS A 269 10.20 -24.74 13.75
C LYS A 269 9.90 -24.57 15.25
N ASP A 270 10.91 -24.26 16.05
CA ASP A 270 10.76 -24.08 17.51
C ASP A 270 9.86 -22.88 17.88
N GLU A 271 9.70 -21.90 16.98
CA GLU A 271 8.78 -20.78 17.16
C GLU A 271 7.34 -21.20 16.87
N ILE A 272 7.13 -22.06 15.87
CA ILE A 272 5.82 -22.64 15.57
C ILE A 272 5.42 -23.62 16.68
N ASP A 273 6.35 -24.41 17.19
CA ASP A 273 6.15 -25.32 18.33
C ASP A 273 5.75 -24.57 19.61
N GLN A 274 6.18 -23.30 19.78
CA GLN A 274 5.72 -22.44 20.87
C GLN A 274 4.27 -21.98 20.70
N LEU A 275 3.81 -21.83 19.46
CA LEU A 275 2.48 -21.34 19.13
C LEU A 275 1.43 -22.44 19.03
N PHE A 276 1.79 -23.66 18.63
CA PHE A 276 0.85 -24.74 18.36
C PHE A 276 1.26 -26.05 19.04
N SER A 277 0.29 -26.76 19.61
CA SER A 277 0.53 -28.09 20.21
C SER A 277 0.50 -29.22 19.18
N VAL A 278 -0.32 -29.08 18.14
CA VAL A 278 -0.43 -29.97 16.98
C VAL A 278 -0.65 -29.09 15.77
N TYR A 279 0.14 -29.25 14.72
CA TYR A 279 0.01 -28.43 13.54
C TYR A 279 0.54 -29.07 12.26
N GLU A 280 0.09 -28.51 11.14
CA GLU A 280 0.65 -28.64 9.80
C GLU A 280 0.87 -27.23 9.24
N VAL A 281 2.05 -26.97 8.68
CA VAL A 281 2.30 -25.72 7.93
C VAL A 281 1.79 -25.93 6.52
N LEU A 282 0.74 -25.20 6.16
CA LEU A 282 0.06 -25.31 4.87
C LEU A 282 0.80 -24.54 3.77
N GLU A 283 1.25 -23.33 4.09
CA GLU A 283 1.89 -22.45 3.12
C GLU A 283 2.77 -21.40 3.82
N GLU A 284 3.88 -21.05 3.18
CA GLU A 284 4.73 -19.92 3.56
C GLU A 284 4.86 -18.97 2.36
N LYS A 285 4.55 -17.69 2.55
CA LYS A 285 4.75 -16.65 1.55
C LYS A 285 5.71 -15.59 2.06
N GLU A 286 6.58 -15.16 1.16
CA GLU A 286 7.45 -14.01 1.33
C GLU A 286 7.12 -13.00 0.23
N TRP A 287 6.95 -11.74 0.62
CA TRP A 287 6.73 -10.66 -0.36
C TRP A 287 7.30 -9.32 0.12
N LYS A 288 7.67 -8.48 -0.83
CA LYS A 288 8.04 -7.06 -0.60
C LYS A 288 6.75 -6.24 -0.68
N ALA A 289 6.00 -6.21 0.43
CA ALA A 289 4.62 -5.73 0.40
C ALA A 289 4.50 -4.21 0.37
N TYR A 290 5.38 -3.49 1.09
CA TYR A 290 5.23 -2.06 1.29
C TYR A 290 6.58 -1.33 1.28
N PRO A 291 6.62 -0.07 0.82
CA PRO A 291 7.74 0.82 1.07
C PRO A 291 8.08 0.92 2.56
N HIS A 292 9.36 1.06 2.87
CA HIS A 292 9.82 1.51 4.17
C HIS A 292 9.66 3.03 4.20
N PHE A 293 8.68 3.48 4.97
CA PHE A 293 8.38 4.89 5.14
C PHE A 293 9.36 5.49 6.14
N ARG A 294 10.06 6.55 5.73
CA ARG A 294 11.06 7.27 6.51
C ARG A 294 10.90 8.76 6.23
N PRO A 295 9.95 9.43 6.90
CA PRO A 295 9.75 10.86 6.71
C PRO A 295 11.02 11.65 7.06
N PRO A 296 11.31 12.78 6.36
CA PRO A 296 10.51 13.36 5.29
C PRO A 296 10.57 12.56 3.98
N GLU A 297 9.39 12.25 3.41
CA GLU A 297 9.31 11.46 2.19
C GLU A 297 9.61 12.31 0.95
N GLN A 298 10.55 11.83 0.11
CA GLN A 298 10.77 12.37 -1.23
C GLN A 298 9.85 11.66 -2.22
N LEU A 299 8.74 12.30 -2.59
CA LEU A 299 7.73 11.75 -3.49
C LEU A 299 8.17 11.86 -4.95
N LYS A 300 7.67 10.95 -5.80
CA LYS A 300 8.09 10.83 -7.21
C LYS A 300 7.13 11.54 -8.15
N SER A 301 7.65 11.81 -9.35
CA SER A 301 6.87 12.25 -10.50
C SER A 301 6.08 11.07 -11.10
N PHE A 302 4.83 11.31 -11.50
CA PHE A 302 4.08 10.40 -12.36
C PHE A 302 4.66 10.38 -13.79
N ARG A 303 5.55 11.31 -14.13
CA ARG A 303 6.32 11.36 -15.38
C ARG A 303 7.82 11.27 -15.06
N PRO A 304 8.39 10.06 -14.97
CA PRO A 304 9.79 9.87 -14.55
C PRO A 304 10.82 10.41 -15.53
N ILE A 305 10.46 10.57 -16.80
CA ILE A 305 11.30 11.19 -17.83
C ILE A 305 10.57 12.41 -18.36
N ALA A 306 11.11 13.59 -18.07
CA ALA A 306 10.52 14.86 -18.47
C ALA A 306 10.24 14.91 -19.98
N ASP A 307 9.13 15.54 -20.33
CA ASP A 307 8.61 15.70 -21.69
C ASP A 307 8.26 14.40 -22.43
N GLU A 308 8.47 13.21 -21.87
CA GLU A 308 8.13 11.93 -22.51
C GLU A 308 6.73 11.43 -22.12
N ARG A 309 6.07 10.70 -23.02
CA ARG A 309 4.80 9.97 -22.76
C ARG A 309 5.07 8.63 -22.07
N ILE A 310 5.94 8.68 -21.06
CA ILE A 310 6.28 7.56 -20.20
C ILE A 310 5.79 7.94 -18.81
N TYR A 311 4.82 7.19 -18.28
CA TYR A 311 4.16 7.47 -17.02
C TYR A 311 4.48 6.40 -15.98
N TYR A 312 4.50 6.75 -14.71
CA TYR A 312 4.80 5.85 -13.59
C TYR A 312 3.66 5.86 -12.57
N VAL A 313 2.82 4.83 -12.59
CA VAL A 313 1.62 4.78 -11.72
C VAL A 313 1.98 4.60 -10.25
N ASN A 314 3.13 3.98 -9.95
CA ASN A 314 3.56 3.73 -8.56
C ASN A 314 4.24 4.95 -7.92
N ALA A 315 4.30 6.11 -8.60
CA ALA A 315 4.87 7.34 -8.04
C ALA A 315 4.22 7.76 -6.70
N ILE A 316 2.97 7.34 -6.49
CA ILE A 316 2.16 7.63 -5.30
C ILE A 316 2.50 6.75 -4.09
N GLU A 317 3.14 5.58 -4.28
CA GLU A 317 3.23 4.54 -3.24
C GLU A 317 4.08 4.93 -2.03
N LYS A 318 5.03 5.85 -2.20
CA LYS A 318 5.91 6.31 -1.12
C LYS A 318 5.19 7.22 -0.12
N ALA A 319 4.05 7.78 -0.49
CA ALA A 319 3.20 8.49 0.45
C ALA A 319 2.37 7.52 1.30
N VAL A 320 1.76 6.53 0.65
CA VAL A 320 0.97 5.46 1.27
C VAL A 320 0.77 4.34 0.25
N SER A 321 0.74 3.08 0.68
CA SER A 321 0.54 1.91 -0.20
C SER A 321 -0.72 1.14 0.19
N ALA A 322 -1.63 1.00 -0.76
CA ALA A 322 -2.86 0.20 -0.70
C ALA A 322 -3.43 0.06 -2.12
N VAL A 323 -4.26 -0.96 -2.35
CA VAL A 323 -4.92 -1.18 -3.66
C VAL A 323 -5.69 0.06 -4.13
N GLU A 324 -6.40 0.74 -3.23
CA GLU A 324 -7.13 1.98 -3.53
C GLU A 324 -6.18 3.09 -4.02
N VAL A 325 -5.01 3.19 -3.41
CA VAL A 325 -4.00 4.19 -3.78
C VAL A 325 -3.39 3.88 -5.14
N SER A 326 -3.17 2.59 -5.45
CA SER A 326 -2.75 2.17 -6.79
C SER A 326 -3.82 2.49 -7.85
N ALA A 327 -5.11 2.33 -7.53
CA ALA A 327 -6.20 2.72 -8.42
C ALA A 327 -6.25 4.24 -8.65
N ILE A 328 -6.05 5.05 -7.60
CA ILE A 328 -5.91 6.51 -7.69
C ILE A 328 -4.74 6.89 -8.60
N GLY A 329 -3.56 6.28 -8.41
CA GLY A 329 -2.38 6.51 -9.26
C GLY A 329 -2.63 6.14 -10.73
N GLY A 330 -3.28 4.99 -10.97
CA GLY A 330 -3.71 4.56 -12.30
C GLY A 330 -4.66 5.53 -12.97
N ARG A 331 -5.68 6.02 -12.24
CA ARG A 331 -6.63 7.02 -12.75
C ARG A 331 -5.97 8.37 -13.01
N ASN A 332 -5.04 8.81 -12.16
CA ASN A 332 -4.26 10.03 -12.42
C ASN A 332 -3.47 9.93 -13.74
N VAL A 333 -2.75 8.83 -13.95
CA VAL A 333 -1.98 8.61 -15.19
C VAL A 333 -2.89 8.49 -16.41
N ALA A 334 -4.05 7.84 -16.30
CA ALA A 334 -5.01 7.78 -17.39
C ALA A 334 -5.52 9.17 -17.82
N LEU A 335 -5.74 10.07 -16.85
CA LEU A 335 -6.11 11.47 -17.12
C LEU A 335 -4.95 12.25 -17.77
N MET A 336 -3.71 12.09 -17.29
CA MET A 336 -2.51 12.68 -17.91
C MET A 336 -2.37 12.22 -19.36
N LEU A 337 -2.45 10.91 -19.60
CA LEU A 337 -2.34 10.31 -20.92
C LEU A 337 -3.44 10.83 -21.85
N CYS A 338 -4.68 10.96 -21.36
CA CYS A 338 -5.76 11.54 -22.16
C CYS A 338 -5.49 13.00 -22.53
N SER A 339 -5.00 13.81 -21.60
CA SER A 339 -4.63 15.20 -21.86
C SER A 339 -3.52 15.30 -22.93
N ASP A 340 -2.49 14.46 -22.83
CA ASP A 340 -1.32 14.49 -23.71
C ASP A 340 -1.59 13.93 -25.11
N MET A 341 -2.48 12.93 -25.23
CA MET A 341 -2.76 12.25 -26.50
C MET A 341 -4.06 12.73 -27.16
N PHE A 342 -5.03 13.19 -26.38
CA PHE A 342 -6.38 13.52 -26.85
C PHE A 342 -6.92 14.84 -26.24
N PRO A 343 -6.20 15.96 -26.36
CA PRO A 343 -6.52 17.22 -25.68
C PRO A 343 -7.93 17.76 -26.00
N SER A 344 -8.43 17.52 -27.22
CA SER A 344 -9.77 17.93 -27.63
C SER A 344 -10.91 17.16 -26.96
N LYS A 345 -10.65 15.95 -26.46
CA LYS A 345 -11.65 15.10 -25.78
C LYS A 345 -11.65 15.28 -24.27
N CYS A 346 -10.52 15.71 -23.70
CA CYS A 346 -10.32 15.76 -22.25
C CYS A 346 -10.37 17.18 -21.65
N SER A 347 -10.57 18.23 -22.45
CA SER A 347 -10.87 19.57 -21.93
C SER A 347 -12.37 19.74 -21.58
N LYS A 348 -12.69 19.50 -20.30
CA LYS A 348 -13.92 19.89 -19.55
C LYS A 348 -15.28 19.32 -20.00
N SER A 349 -15.70 18.25 -19.32
CA SER A 349 -17.12 17.96 -19.08
C SER A 349 -17.62 18.76 -17.86
N THR A 350 -17.97 20.04 -18.04
CA THR A 350 -18.74 20.80 -17.03
C THR A 350 -20.12 21.19 -17.54
N GLN A 351 -20.56 20.70 -18.71
CA GLN A 351 -21.80 21.17 -19.35
C GLN A 351 -22.87 20.11 -19.68
N GLN A 352 -22.76 18.87 -19.18
CA GLN A 352 -23.80 17.83 -19.42
C GLN A 352 -24.13 17.00 -18.17
N ARG A 353 -24.43 17.65 -17.04
CA ARG A 353 -25.09 16.99 -15.90
C ARG A 353 -26.20 17.85 -15.29
N GLU A 354 -27.06 18.42 -16.14
CA GLU A 354 -28.35 18.99 -15.71
C GLU A 354 -29.57 18.26 -16.29
N GLU A 355 -29.40 17.17 -17.04
CA GLU A 355 -30.54 16.34 -17.45
C GLU A 355 -30.21 14.86 -17.26
N LEU A 356 -30.65 14.33 -16.11
CA LEU A 356 -31.29 13.01 -15.94
C LEU A 356 -31.83 12.85 -14.52
#